data_AF-A0A0F9CSV1-F1
#
_entry.id   AF-A0A0F9CSV1-F1
#
_cell.length_a   1.000
_cell.length_b   1.000
_cell.length_c   1.000
_cell.angle_alpha   90.00
_cell.angle_beta   90.00
_cell.angle_gamma   90.00
#
_symmetry.space_group_name_H-M   'P 1'
#
loop_
_entity.id
_entity.type
_entity.pdbx_description
1 polymer ?
#
loop_
_entity_poly.entity_id
_entity_poly.type
_entity_poly.pdbx_seq_one_letter_code
_entity_poly.pdbx_strand_id
1 'polypeptide(L)'
;MLKEENFAGNIIINLASLPDFLRKPILKKRLTEFFSMSEHEKNEIIVNALEAGPGIPFPNFSKLFKTWLEILATFNEFQRNEMFLRYFLATVRW
;
A
#
# COMPACT_ATOMS: atom_id res chain seq x y z
N MET A 1 2.80 10.24 25.94
CA MET A 1 2.67 9.00 25.15
C MET A 1 3.79 8.98 24.14
N LEU A 2 4.71 8.03 24.24
CA LEU A 2 5.58 7.71 23.11
C LEU A 2 4.63 7.21 22.01
N LYS A 3 4.55 7.91 20.87
CA LYS A 3 3.91 7.35 19.68
C LYS A 3 4.60 6.01 19.45
N GLU A 4 3.85 4.91 19.43
CA GLU A 4 4.37 3.68 18.84
C GLU A 4 4.97 4.06 17.49
N GLU A 5 6.25 3.73 17.28
CA GLU A 5 6.91 4.02 16.02
C GLU A 5 6.09 3.33 14.92
N ASN A 6 5.52 4.11 14.00
CA ASN A 6 4.77 3.56 12.87
C ASN A 6 5.75 2.90 11.90
N PHE A 7 6.14 1.67 12.22
CA PHE A 7 7.13 0.90 11.48
C PHE A 7 6.68 0.64 10.03
N ALA A 8 5.38 0.39 9.84
CA ALA A 8 4.78 0.25 8.51
C ALA A 8 4.89 1.56 7.71
N GLY A 9 4.60 2.69 8.34
CA GLY A 9 4.75 4.02 7.77
C GLY A 9 6.19 4.32 7.35
N ASN A 10 7.16 4.01 8.20
CA ASN A 10 8.58 4.19 7.89
C ASN A 10 9.02 3.33 6.69
N ILE A 11 8.54 2.09 6.60
CA ILE A 11 8.79 1.21 5.44
C ILE A 11 8.20 1.81 4.16
N ILE A 12 6.96 2.31 4.20
CA ILE A 12 6.27 2.88 3.03
C ILE A 12 6.96 4.18 2.58
N ILE A 13 7.41 5.03 3.50
CA ILE A 13 8.19 6.24 3.19
C ILE A 13 9.50 5.88 2.50
N ASN A 14 10.21 4.87 3.01
CA ASN A 14 11.44 4.38 2.39
C ASN A 14 11.17 3.82 0.99
N LEU A 15 10.11 3.02 0.83
CA LEU A 15 9.69 2.48 -0.46
C LEU A 15 9.35 3.59 -1.46
N ALA A 16 8.68 4.65 -1.02
CA ALA A 16 8.32 5.80 -1.86
C ALA A 16 9.56 6.56 -2.39
N SER A 17 10.66 6.50 -1.64
CA SER A 17 11.92 7.18 -1.97
C SER A 17 12.85 6.34 -2.86
N LEU A 18 12.57 5.05 -3.06
CA LEU A 18 13.38 4.19 -3.92
C LEU A 18 13.23 4.53 -5.41
N PRO A 19 14.29 4.33 -6.22
CA PRO A 19 14.20 4.37 -7.68
C PRO A 19 13.17 3.37 -8.24
N ASP A 20 12.57 3.70 -9.37
CA ASP A 20 11.48 2.92 -9.99
C ASP A 20 11.85 1.46 -10.25
N PHE A 21 13.08 1.19 -10.71
CA PHE A 21 13.54 -0.16 -11.03
C PHE A 21 13.65 -1.07 -9.79
N LEU A 22 13.79 -0.49 -8.59
CA LEU A 22 13.72 -1.23 -7.31
C LEU A 22 12.30 -1.25 -6.76
N ARG A 23 11.59 -0.11 -6.79
CA ARG A 23 10.26 0.02 -6.22
C ARG A 23 9.24 -0.89 -6.91
N LYS A 24 9.31 -1.01 -8.25
CA LYS A 24 8.38 -1.82 -9.05
C LYS A 24 8.36 -3.30 -8.67
N PRO A 25 9.49 -4.04 -8.71
CA PRO A 25 9.50 -5.46 -8.35
C PRO A 25 9.14 -5.70 -6.87
N ILE A 26 9.54 -4.81 -5.96
CA ILE A 26 9.20 -4.91 -4.54
C ILE A 26 7.68 -4.78 -4.34
N LEU A 27 7.05 -3.74 -4.90
CA LEU A 27 5.61 -3.55 -4.81
C LEU A 27 4.83 -4.70 -5.46
N LYS A 28 5.29 -5.20 -6.62
CA LYS A 28 4.64 -6.33 -7.29
C LYS A 28 4.66 -7.58 -6.42
N LYS A 29 5.82 -7.91 -5.83
CA LYS A 29 5.94 -9.03 -4.90
C LYS A 29 4.99 -8.87 -3.72
N ARG A 30 4.94 -7.69 -3.10
CA ARG A 30 4.03 -7.39 -1.97
C ARG A 30 2.57 -7.53 -2.34
N LEU A 31 2.15 -7.04 -3.52
CA LEU A 31 0.79 -7.20 -4.00
C LEU A 31 0.43 -8.66 -4.29
N THR A 32 1.37 -9.45 -4.83
CA THR A 32 1.16 -10.89 -4.99
C THR A 32 0.98 -11.59 -3.64
N GLU A 33 1.84 -11.29 -2.66
CA GLU A 33 1.72 -11.83 -1.30
C GLU A 33 0.39 -11.45 -0.66
N PHE A 34 -0.02 -10.18 -0.81
CA PHE A 34 -1.28 -9.65 -0.28
C PHE A 34 -2.48 -10.49 -0.69
N PHE A 35 -2.60 -10.89 -1.96
CA PHE A 35 -3.75 -11.67 -2.43
C PHE A 35 -3.79 -13.10 -1.87
N SER A 36 -2.68 -13.61 -1.32
CA SER A 36 -2.59 -14.92 -0.68
C SER A 36 -2.79 -14.88 0.85
N MET A 37 -2.92 -13.69 1.44
CA MET A 37 -3.09 -13.53 2.89
C MET A 37 -4.53 -13.77 3.36
N SER A 38 -4.70 -13.94 4.67
CA SER A 38 -6.01 -13.97 5.31
C SER A 38 -6.72 -12.61 5.24
N GLU A 39 -8.04 -12.62 5.43
CA GLU A 39 -8.85 -11.39 5.46
C GLU A 39 -8.41 -10.39 6.54
N HIS A 40 -8.00 -10.91 7.70
CA HIS A 40 -7.50 -10.08 8.79
C HIS A 40 -6.22 -9.35 8.40
N GLU A 41 -5.21 -10.08 7.92
CA GLU A 41 -3.92 -9.53 7.51
C GLU A 41 -4.08 -8.51 6.37
N LYS A 42 -4.95 -8.81 5.39
CA LYS A 42 -5.26 -7.87 4.31
C LYS A 42 -5.83 -6.56 4.84
N ASN A 43 -6.74 -6.63 5.82
CA ASN A 43 -7.32 -5.42 6.41
C ASN A 43 -6.29 -4.62 7.21
N GLU A 44 -5.42 -5.28 7.98
CA GLU A 44 -4.32 -4.61 8.68
C GLU A 44 -3.37 -3.88 7.73
N ILE A 45 -3.00 -4.51 6.61
CA ILE A 45 -2.13 -3.88 5.60
C ILE A 45 -2.79 -2.61 5.03
N ILE A 46 -4.09 -2.66 4.75
CA ILE A 46 -4.83 -1.52 4.20
C ILE A 46 -4.89 -0.37 5.21
N VAL A 47 -5.18 -0.66 6.48
CA VAL A 47 -5.19 0.34 7.56
C VAL A 47 -3.80 0.98 7.71
N ASN A 48 -2.75 0.17 7.79
CA ASN A 48 -1.38 0.65 7.89
C ASN A 48 -0.97 1.54 6.70
N ALA A 49 -1.41 1.19 5.49
CA ALA A 49 -1.15 2.00 4.30
C ALA A 49 -1.87 3.36 4.35
N LEU A 50 -3.11 3.40 4.84
CA LEU A 50 -3.87 4.64 5.03
C LEU A 50 -3.22 5.54 6.08
N GLU A 51 -2.79 4.98 7.21
CA GLU A 51 -2.12 5.73 8.28
C GLU A 51 -0.74 6.28 7.87
N ALA A 52 -0.04 5.55 6.99
CA ALA A 52 1.25 5.98 6.46
C ALA A 52 1.14 7.16 5.48
N GLY A 53 0.04 7.22 4.71
CA GLY A 53 -0.17 8.19 3.62
C GLY A 53 0.15 9.64 4.01
N PRO A 54 -0.45 10.19 5.08
CA PRO A 54 -0.19 11.56 5.54
C PRO A 54 1.28 11.87 5.89
N GLY A 55 2.09 10.85 6.23
CA GLY A 55 3.50 11.02 6.57
C GLY A 55 4.45 11.10 5.37
N ILE A 56 3.96 10.86 4.14
CA ILE A 56 4.79 10.82 2.94
C ILE A 56 4.77 12.19 2.24
N PRO A 57 5.92 12.80 1.93
CA PRO A 57 5.96 14.02 1.12
C PRO A 57 5.21 13.83 -0.20
N PHE A 58 4.35 14.78 -0.57
CA PHE A 58 3.44 14.63 -1.71
C PHE A 58 4.12 14.19 -3.03
N PRO A 59 5.30 14.70 -3.42
CA PRO A 59 5.99 14.23 -4.63
C PRO A 59 6.34 12.74 -4.60
N ASN A 60 6.72 12.21 -3.43
CA ASN A 60 7.05 10.79 -3.25
C ASN A 60 5.76 9.96 -3.20
N PHE A 61 4.71 10.46 -2.55
CA PHE A 61 3.40 9.83 -2.55
C PHE A 61 2.85 9.70 -3.97
N SER A 62 2.88 10.76 -4.77
CA SER A 62 2.39 10.75 -6.15
C SER A 62 3.11 9.70 -7.01
N LYS A 63 4.45 9.61 -6.88
CA LYS A 63 5.26 8.57 -7.56
C LYS A 63 4.92 7.16 -7.08
N LEU A 64 4.79 6.97 -5.77
CA LEU A 64 4.41 5.68 -5.17
C LEU A 64 3.03 5.24 -5.67
N PHE A 65 2.04 6.13 -5.62
CA PHE A 65 0.68 5.87 -6.03
C PHE A 65 0.58 5.54 -7.52
N LYS A 66 1.25 6.29 -8.38
CA LYS A 66 1.35 5.96 -9.82
C LYS A 66 1.94 4.57 -10.02
N THR A 67 3.03 4.25 -9.33
CA THR A 67 3.69 2.93 -9.43
C THR A 67 2.76 1.81 -8.97
N TRP A 68 2.00 2.04 -7.89
CA TRP A 68 1.03 1.11 -7.36
C TRP A 68 -0.10 0.83 -8.37
N LEU A 69 -0.65 1.88 -9.00
CA LEU A 69 -1.66 1.72 -10.06
C LEU A 69 -1.12 0.97 -11.29
N GLU A 70 0.09 1.29 -11.74
CA GLU A 70 0.75 0.60 -12.86
C GLU A 70 0.88 -0.90 -12.59
N ILE A 71 1.26 -1.28 -11.36
CA ILE A 71 1.40 -2.68 -10.98
C ILE A 71 0.04 -3.35 -10.84
N LEU A 72 -0.92 -2.70 -10.18
CA LEU A 72 -2.26 -3.24 -9.96
C LEU A 72 -2.98 -3.49 -11.30
N ALA A 73 -2.73 -2.66 -12.32
CA ALA A 73 -3.22 -2.86 -13.68
C ALA A 73 -2.76 -4.19 -14.31
N THR A 74 -1.68 -4.81 -13.83
CA THR A 74 -1.18 -6.11 -14.31
C THR A 74 -1.89 -7.32 -13.67
N PHE A 75 -2.65 -7.11 -12.59
CA PHE A 75 -3.44 -8.16 -11.93
C PHE A 75 -4.82 -8.30 -12.58
N ASN A 76 -5.51 -9.42 -12.33
CA ASN A 76 -6.83 -9.67 -12.90
C ASN A 76 -7.92 -8.77 -12.29
N GLU A 77 -9.09 -8.69 -12.94
CA GLU A 77 -10.17 -7.81 -12.52
C GLU A 77 -10.63 -8.05 -11.08
N PHE A 78 -10.79 -9.31 -10.68
CA PHE A 78 -11.20 -9.67 -9.33
C PHE A 78 -10.23 -9.11 -8.28
N GLN A 79 -8.93 -9.28 -8.48
CA GLN A 79 -7.88 -8.77 -7.60
C GLN A 79 -7.87 -7.24 -7.52
N ARG A 80 -8.08 -6.57 -8.65
CA ARG A 80 -8.20 -5.10 -8.67
C ARG A 80 -9.42 -4.63 -7.89
N ASN A 81 -10.57 -5.26 -8.11
CA ASN A 81 -11.82 -4.93 -7.43
C ASN A 81 -11.70 -5.18 -5.92
N GLU A 82 -11.12 -6.31 -5.52
CA GLU A 82 -10.85 -6.63 -4.11
C GLU A 82 -10.01 -5.54 -3.45
N MET A 83 -8.92 -5.12 -4.10
CA MET A 83 -8.02 -4.10 -3.57
C MET A 83 -8.73 -2.76 -3.35
N PHE A 84 -9.46 -2.25 -4.35
CA PHE A 84 -10.19 -0.99 -4.21
C PHE A 84 -11.32 -1.10 -3.18
N LEU A 85 -12.08 -2.19 -3.18
CA LEU A 85 -13.17 -2.42 -2.22
C LEU A 85 -12.66 -2.37 -0.77
N ARG A 86 -11.49 -2.95 -0.49
CA ARG A 86 -10.90 -2.91 0.86
C ARG A 86 -10.55 -1.49 1.30
N TYR A 87 -9.96 -0.68 0.43
CA TYR A 87 -9.71 0.72 0.75
C TYR A 87 -11.02 1.48 1.02
N PHE A 88 -12.07 1.27 0.21
CA PHE A 88 -13.38 1.88 0.46
C PHE A 88 -13.96 1.45 1.81
N LEU A 89 -14.02 0.15 2.08
CA LEU A 89 -14.55 -0.39 3.34
C LEU A 89 -13.74 0.07 4.55
N ALA A 90 -12.42 0.19 4.42
CA ALA A 90 -11.57 0.75 5.47
C ALA A 90 -11.96 2.20 5.75
N THR A 91 -12.09 3.06 4.73
CA THR A 91 -12.42 4.49 4.92
C THR A 91 -13.80 4.74 5.52
N VAL A 92 -14.80 3.88 5.27
CA VAL A 92 -16.16 4.00 5.83
C VAL A 92 -16.20 3.65 7.33
N ARG A 93 -15.15 3.01 7.86
CA ARG A 93 -15.04 2.62 9.27
C ARG A 93 -14.22 3.60 10.13
N TRP A 94 -13.84 4.75 9.57
CA TRP A 94 -13.18 5.86 10.28
C TRP A 94 -14.20 6.87 10.81
#